data_AF-A0A519MPK2-F1
#
_entry.id   AF-A0A519MPK2-F1
#
_cell.length_a   1.000
_cell.length_b   1.000
_cell.length_c   1.000
_cell.angle_alpha   90.00
_cell.angle_beta   90.00
_cell.angle_gamma   90.00
#
_symmetry.space_group_name_H-M   'P 1'
#
loop_
_entity.id
_entity.type
_entity.pdbx_description
1 polymer ?
#
loop_
_entity_poly.entity_id
_entity_poly.type
_entity_poly.pdbx_seq_one_letter_code
_entity_poly.pdbx_strand_id
1 'polypeptide(L)'
;MFDEILKMVKDQIGGNPQVTSALPTGQEDEVHKEIASHIDNGIKSEAQSQGGVGGLMDSLKNAAGSGSPITSAIEGGLIGSLGSKFGLSPAITGAISAALPGLLQKFAHKANDPNDPSITHDSIQSSLSGGLGGLLGGMFK
;
A
#
# COMPACT_ATOMS: atom_id res chain seq x y z
N MET A 1 2.42 1.25 10.91
CA MET A 1 1.85 0.63 9.68
C MET A 1 2.62 1.06 8.44
N PHE A 2 2.62 2.36 8.10
CA PHE A 2 3.34 2.87 6.92
C PHE A 2 4.80 2.39 6.83
N ASP A 3 5.57 2.43 7.93
CA ASP A 3 6.97 2.00 7.92
C ASP A 3 7.15 0.53 7.53
N GLU A 4 6.22 -0.33 7.92
CA GLU A 4 6.21 -1.75 7.55
C GLU A 4 5.84 -1.94 6.07
N ILE A 5 4.90 -1.15 5.55
CA ILE A 5 4.60 -1.13 4.12
C ILE A 5 5.83 -0.66 3.34
N LEU A 6 6.50 0.40 3.78
CA LEU A 6 7.73 0.90 3.19
C LEU A 6 8.83 -0.16 3.19
N LYS A 7 8.99 -0.88 4.31
CA LYS A 7 9.93 -2.01 4.41
C LYS A 7 9.60 -3.10 3.40
N MET A 8 8.34 -3.52 3.30
CA MET A 8 7.92 -4.52 2.31
C MET A 8 8.16 -4.06 0.86
N VAL A 9 7.87 -2.79 0.56
CA VAL A 9 8.15 -2.20 -0.75
C VAL A 9 9.64 -2.23 -1.05
N LYS A 10 10.49 -1.80 -0.10
CA LYS A 10 11.95 -1.85 -0.25
C LYS A 10 12.45 -3.27 -0.47
N ASP A 11 11.92 -4.25 0.25
CA ASP A 11 12.31 -5.65 0.11
C ASP A 11 11.89 -6.23 -1.26
N GLN A 12 10.69 -5.89 -1.74
CA GLN A 12 10.14 -6.41 -2.99
C GLN A 12 10.70 -5.71 -4.24
N ILE A 13 10.83 -4.38 -4.19
CA ILE A 13 11.30 -3.55 -5.30
C ILE A 13 12.83 -3.47 -5.33
N GLY A 14 13.47 -3.33 -4.16
CA GLY A 14 14.93 -3.36 -4.04
C GLY A 14 15.54 -4.74 -4.37
N GLY A 15 14.74 -5.80 -4.28
CA GLY A 15 15.10 -7.14 -4.76
C GLY A 15 15.04 -7.31 -6.28
N ASN A 16 14.56 -6.32 -7.03
CA ASN A 16 14.44 -6.38 -8.50
C ASN A 16 15.45 -5.44 -9.19
N PRO A 17 16.59 -5.95 -9.69
CA PRO A 17 17.64 -5.13 -10.30
C PRO A 17 17.16 -4.31 -11.49
N GLN A 18 16.16 -4.79 -12.24
CA GLN A 18 15.61 -4.07 -13.39
C GLN A 18 14.84 -2.83 -12.95
N VAL A 19 14.09 -2.92 -11.86
CA VAL A 19 13.36 -1.77 -11.31
C VAL A 19 14.33 -0.83 -10.62
N THR A 20 15.22 -1.34 -9.76
CA THR A 20 16.20 -0.52 -9.02
C THR A 20 17.10 0.29 -9.95
N SER A 21 17.58 -0.30 -11.06
CA SER A 21 18.45 0.39 -12.02
C SER A 21 17.72 1.48 -12.83
N ALA A 22 16.39 1.45 -12.85
CA ALA A 22 15.57 2.41 -13.58
C ALA A 22 14.98 3.50 -12.67
N LEU A 23 15.25 3.46 -11.36
CA LEU A 23 14.88 4.53 -10.45
C LEU A 23 15.75 5.77 -10.69
N PRO A 24 15.20 7.00 -10.58
CA PRO A 24 16.00 8.21 -10.70
C PRO A 24 17.05 8.26 -9.59
N THR A 25 18.30 8.58 -9.96
CA THR A 25 19.43 8.63 -9.03
C THR A 25 19.15 9.59 -7.88
N GLY A 26 19.29 9.11 -6.64
CA GLY A 26 19.07 9.90 -5.43
C GLY A 26 17.60 10.09 -5.05
N GLN A 27 16.67 9.46 -5.77
CA GLN A 27 15.23 9.48 -5.48
C GLN A 27 14.67 8.09 -5.15
N GLU A 28 15.51 7.07 -4.99
CA GLU A 28 15.11 5.70 -4.76
C GLU A 28 14.24 5.58 -3.50
N ASP A 29 14.64 6.26 -2.42
CA ASP A 29 13.87 6.32 -1.18
C ASP A 29 12.52 7.04 -1.36
N GLU A 30 12.47 8.10 -2.16
CA GLU A 30 11.24 8.84 -2.42
C GLU A 30 10.27 8.03 -3.30
N VAL A 31 10.78 7.29 -4.28
CA VAL A 31 9.96 6.35 -5.06
C VAL A 31 9.38 5.27 -4.16
N HIS A 32 10.19 4.67 -3.28
CA HIS A 32 9.70 3.66 -2.35
C HIS A 32 8.65 4.23 -1.38
N LYS A 33 8.85 5.46 -0.86
CA LYS A 33 7.86 6.15 -0.02
C LYS A 33 6.58 6.45 -0.78
N GLU A 34 6.66 6.87 -2.04
CA GLU A 34 5.47 7.11 -2.87
C GLU A 34 4.69 5.80 -3.05
N ILE A 35 5.35 4.71 -3.43
CA ILE A 35 4.72 3.39 -3.55
C ILE A 35 4.03 2.99 -2.24
N ALA A 36 4.75 3.08 -1.12
CA ALA A 36 4.22 2.76 0.19
C ALA A 36 3.03 3.65 0.56
N SER A 37 3.05 4.93 0.20
CA SER A 37 1.97 5.89 0.46
C SER A 37 0.72 5.55 -0.32
N HIS A 38 0.82 5.17 -1.60
CA HIS A 38 -0.33 4.73 -2.39
C HIS A 38 -0.94 3.44 -1.84
N ILE A 39 -0.10 2.49 -1.41
CA ILE A 39 -0.58 1.26 -0.78
C ILE A 39 -1.30 1.57 0.53
N ASP A 40 -0.68 2.35 1.40
CA ASP A 40 -1.24 2.75 2.70
C ASP A 40 -2.58 3.49 2.54
N ASN A 41 -2.64 4.46 1.62
CA ASN A 41 -3.84 5.22 1.32
C ASN A 41 -4.94 4.36 0.67
N GLY A 42 -4.60 3.47 -0.25
CA GLY A 42 -5.59 2.60 -0.89
C GLY A 42 -6.14 1.55 0.06
N ILE A 43 -5.32 0.99 0.95
CA ILE A 43 -5.79 0.11 2.03
C ILE A 43 -6.73 0.87 2.96
N LYS A 44 -6.39 2.12 3.31
CA LYS A 44 -7.26 2.95 4.16
C LYS A 44 -8.60 3.26 3.47
N SER A 45 -8.54 3.65 2.21
CA SER A 45 -9.73 3.95 1.39
C SER A 45 -10.62 2.72 1.23
N GLU A 46 -10.05 1.55 1.00
CA GLU A 46 -10.79 0.29 0.92
C GLU A 46 -11.41 -0.07 2.26
N ALA A 47 -10.66 0.05 3.37
CA ALA A 47 -11.21 -0.23 4.69
C ALA A 47 -12.37 0.70 5.03
N GLN A 48 -12.30 1.98 4.66
CA GLN A 48 -13.42 2.89 4.82
C GLN A 48 -14.62 2.48 3.97
N SER A 49 -14.37 2.03 2.74
CA SER A 49 -15.41 1.59 1.80
C SER A 49 -16.09 0.28 2.21
N GLN A 50 -15.34 -0.63 2.85
CA GLN A 50 -15.82 -1.95 3.27
C GLN A 50 -16.34 -2.00 4.72
N GLY A 51 -16.53 -0.84 5.37
CA GLY A 51 -17.10 -0.80 6.72
C GLY A 51 -16.10 -1.07 7.86
N GLY A 52 -14.81 -0.83 7.62
CA GLY A 52 -13.72 -0.89 8.60
C GLY A 52 -12.72 -2.01 8.34
N VAL A 53 -11.94 -2.35 9.36
CA VAL A 53 -10.86 -3.36 9.28
C VAL A 53 -11.42 -4.76 8.99
N GLY A 54 -12.59 -5.11 9.54
CA GLY A 54 -13.23 -6.40 9.29
C GLY A 54 -13.54 -6.61 7.80
N GLY A 55 -14.24 -5.65 7.18
CA GLY A 55 -14.55 -5.72 5.76
C GLY A 55 -13.32 -5.59 4.85
N LEU A 56 -12.29 -4.84 5.27
CA LEU A 56 -11.00 -4.86 4.59
C LEU A 56 -10.40 -6.28 4.59
N MET A 57 -10.41 -6.98 5.73
CA MET A 57 -9.83 -8.33 5.81
C MET A 57 -10.63 -9.33 4.99
N ASP A 58 -11.95 -9.21 4.96
CA ASP A 58 -12.79 -10.03 4.09
C ASP A 58 -12.52 -9.72 2.61
N SER A 59 -12.36 -8.45 2.25
CA SER A 59 -11.95 -8.02 0.91
C SER A 59 -10.57 -8.59 0.55
N LEU A 60 -9.56 -8.51 1.43
CA LEU A 60 -8.22 -9.06 1.19
C LEU A 60 -8.20 -10.59 1.10
N LYS A 61 -9.00 -11.30 1.89
CA LYS A 61 -9.18 -12.76 1.78
C LYS A 61 -9.77 -13.13 0.42
N ASN A 62 -10.75 -12.37 -0.05
CA ASN A 62 -11.33 -12.54 -1.38
C ASN A 62 -10.39 -12.04 -2.50
N ALA A 63 -9.45 -11.15 -2.18
CA ALA A 63 -8.45 -10.57 -3.08
C ALA A 63 -7.23 -11.47 -3.34
N ALA A 64 -7.15 -12.65 -2.73
CA ALA A 64 -6.05 -13.59 -2.93
C ALA A 64 -5.94 -14.12 -4.39
N GLY A 65 -6.94 -13.85 -5.23
CA GLY A 65 -6.81 -13.95 -6.68
C GLY A 65 -6.24 -12.67 -7.30
N SER A 66 -5.27 -12.80 -8.20
CA SER A 66 -4.83 -11.71 -9.09
C SER A 66 -6.03 -11.05 -9.78
N GLY A 67 -6.22 -9.74 -9.59
CA GLY A 67 -7.35 -8.98 -10.16
C GLY A 67 -8.37 -8.42 -9.16
N SER A 68 -8.02 -8.32 -7.88
CA SER A 68 -8.91 -7.72 -6.87
C SER A 68 -9.16 -6.22 -7.11
N PRO A 69 -10.39 -5.72 -6.86
CA PRO A 69 -10.72 -4.29 -6.96
C PRO A 69 -9.76 -3.38 -6.17
N ILE A 70 -9.30 -3.83 -5.01
CA ILE A 70 -8.34 -3.08 -4.19
C ILE A 70 -7.00 -2.90 -4.89
N THR A 71 -6.50 -3.95 -5.55
CA THR A 71 -5.25 -3.94 -6.29
C THR A 71 -5.36 -2.94 -7.45
N SER A 72 -6.43 -3.02 -8.25
CA SER A 72 -6.63 -2.11 -9.38
C SER A 72 -6.81 -0.66 -8.96
N ALA A 73 -7.47 -0.40 -7.83
CA ALA A 73 -7.63 0.95 -7.29
C ALA A 73 -6.28 1.57 -6.88
N ILE A 74 -5.43 0.78 -6.20
CA ILE A 74 -4.08 1.21 -5.82
C ILE A 74 -3.20 1.39 -7.06
N GLU A 75 -3.23 0.45 -8.02
CA GLU A 75 -2.43 0.51 -9.25
C GLU A 75 -2.70 1.77 -10.06
N GLY A 76 -3.98 2.12 -10.25
CA GLY A 76 -4.34 3.30 -11.05
C GLY A 76 -3.74 4.60 -10.52
N GLY A 77 -3.83 4.82 -9.20
CA GLY A 77 -3.21 5.99 -8.55
C GLY A 77 -1.69 5.94 -8.56
N LEU A 78 -1.14 4.75 -8.30
CA LEU A 78 0.29 4.53 -8.20
C LEU A 78 1.01 4.77 -9.54
N ILE A 79 0.55 4.13 -10.62
CA ILE A 79 1.15 4.26 -11.96
C ILE A 79 1.13 5.73 -12.39
N GLY A 80 0.01 6.43 -12.17
CA GLY A 80 -0.13 7.84 -12.47
C GLY A 80 0.90 8.69 -11.72
N SER A 81 1.07 8.47 -10.42
CA SER A 81 2.04 9.21 -9.61
C SER A 81 3.48 8.91 -9.99
N LEU A 82 3.83 7.64 -10.19
CA LEU A 82 5.18 7.22 -10.57
C LEU A 82 5.60 7.76 -11.94
N GLY A 83 4.71 7.70 -12.93
CA GLY A 83 4.96 8.24 -14.25
C GLY A 83 5.09 9.76 -14.23
N SER A 84 4.19 10.47 -13.54
CA SER A 84 4.14 11.94 -13.55
C SER A 84 5.17 12.61 -12.62
N LYS A 85 5.40 12.10 -11.41
CA LYS A 85 6.34 12.69 -10.44
C LYS A 85 7.78 12.29 -10.69
N PHE A 86 8.01 11.03 -11.01
CA PHE A 86 9.36 10.45 -11.10
C PHE A 86 9.79 10.18 -12.54
N GLY A 87 8.90 10.38 -13.52
CA GLY A 87 9.21 10.13 -14.93
C GLY A 87 9.44 8.65 -15.25
N LEU A 88 8.93 7.73 -14.44
CA LEU A 88 9.13 6.29 -14.65
C LEU A 88 8.45 5.82 -15.92
N SER A 89 9.14 4.99 -16.70
CA SER A 89 8.60 4.45 -17.95
C SER A 89 7.46 3.45 -17.68
N PRO A 90 6.54 3.25 -18.64
CA PRO A 90 5.45 2.28 -18.51
C PRO A 90 5.90 0.86 -18.20
N ALA A 91 7.10 0.47 -18.67
CA ALA A 91 7.67 -0.84 -18.37
C ALA A 91 8.01 -0.98 -16.88
N ILE A 92 8.55 0.07 -16.26
CA ILE A 92 8.95 0.07 -14.85
C ILE A 92 7.71 0.19 -13.96
N THR A 93 6.78 1.10 -14.28
CA THR A 93 5.53 1.20 -13.53
C THR A 93 4.69 -0.07 -13.65
N GLY A 94 4.72 -0.74 -14.80
CA GLY A 94 4.12 -2.06 -15.00
C GLY A 94 4.78 -3.14 -14.13
N ALA A 95 6.11 -3.17 -14.03
CA ALA A 95 6.83 -4.11 -13.16
C ALA A 95 6.51 -3.89 -11.67
N ILE A 96 6.42 -2.63 -11.23
CA ILE A 96 6.01 -2.28 -9.85
C ILE A 96 4.57 -2.72 -9.60
N SER A 97 3.66 -2.49 -10.57
CA SER A 97 2.26 -2.91 -10.47
C SER A 97 2.12 -4.42 -10.40
N ALA A 98 2.89 -5.17 -11.22
CA ALA A 98 2.93 -6.63 -11.15
C ALA A 98 3.42 -7.16 -9.79
N ALA A 99 4.20 -6.37 -9.05
CA ALA A 99 4.65 -6.71 -7.70
C ALA A 99 3.60 -6.38 -6.62
N LEU A 100 2.60 -5.54 -6.93
CA LEU A 100 1.60 -5.09 -5.96
C LEU A 100 0.74 -6.22 -5.39
N PRO A 101 0.20 -7.17 -6.18
CA PRO A 101 -0.53 -8.31 -5.63
C PRO A 101 0.26 -9.04 -4.54
N GLY A 102 1.56 -9.28 -4.77
CA GLY A 102 2.43 -9.93 -3.80
C GLY A 102 2.64 -9.12 -2.52
N LEU A 103 2.74 -7.78 -2.63
CA LEU A 103 2.82 -6.89 -1.48
C LEU A 103 1.53 -6.91 -0.64
N LEU A 104 0.38 -6.86 -1.31
CA LEU A 104 -0.93 -6.91 -0.65
C LEU A 104 -1.19 -8.27 0.00
N GLN A 105 -0.75 -9.38 -0.63
CA GLN A 105 -0.81 -10.70 -0.02
C GLN A 105 0.06 -10.80 1.23
N LYS A 106 1.30 -10.28 1.19
CA LYS A 106 2.18 -10.20 2.37
C LYS A 106 1.55 -9.34 3.48
N PHE A 107 0.96 -8.21 3.12
CA PHE A 107 0.22 -7.36 4.06
C PHE A 107 -0.94 -8.12 4.71
N ALA A 108 -1.78 -8.79 3.91
CA ALA A 108 -2.90 -9.60 4.40
C ALA A 108 -2.42 -10.67 5.38
N HIS A 109 -1.33 -11.36 5.02
CA HIS A 109 -0.75 -12.42 5.82
C HIS A 109 -0.27 -11.87 7.18
N LYS A 110 0.50 -10.78 7.18
CA LYS A 110 0.95 -10.10 8.41
C LYS A 110 -0.21 -9.65 9.28
N ALA A 111 -1.22 -9.01 8.68
CA ALA A 111 -2.42 -8.55 9.38
C ALA A 111 -3.19 -9.68 10.10
N ASN A 112 -3.11 -10.92 9.60
CA ASN A 112 -3.77 -12.09 10.16
C ASN A 112 -2.81 -13.01 10.95
N ASP A 113 -1.52 -12.70 11.06
CA ASP A 113 -0.55 -13.53 11.77
C ASP A 113 -0.48 -13.14 13.26
N PRO A 114 -0.94 -14.00 14.19
CA PRO A 114 -0.89 -13.69 15.62
C PRO A 114 0.54 -13.61 16.19
N ASN A 115 1.55 -14.09 15.45
CA ASN A 115 2.95 -14.05 15.86
C ASN A 115 3.71 -12.84 15.28
N ASP A 116 3.09 -12.05 14.41
CA ASP A 116 3.70 -10.88 13.78
C ASP A 116 3.02 -9.58 14.23
N PRO A 117 3.59 -8.84 15.20
CA PRO A 117 3.00 -7.60 15.69
C PRO A 117 3.22 -6.40 14.75
N SER A 118 3.89 -6.57 13.60
CA SER A 118 4.24 -5.46 12.70
C SER A 118 3.02 -4.80 12.05
N ILE A 119 2.03 -5.61 11.65
CA ILE A 119 0.77 -5.15 11.08
C ILE A 119 -0.32 -5.97 11.75
N THR A 120 -1.09 -5.33 12.64
CA THR A 120 -2.22 -5.95 13.34
C THR A 120 -3.52 -5.24 12.99
N HIS A 121 -4.66 -5.89 13.23
CA HIS A 121 -5.97 -5.26 13.09
C HIS A 121 -6.06 -3.94 13.88
N ASP A 122 -5.52 -3.91 15.10
CA ASP A 122 -5.47 -2.70 15.93
C ASP A 122 -4.62 -1.59 15.29
N SER A 123 -3.47 -1.94 14.72
CA SER A 123 -2.60 -0.95 14.05
C SER A 123 -3.27 -0.35 12.81
N ILE A 124 -4.05 -1.14 12.07
CA ILE A 124 -4.82 -0.69 10.91
C ILE A 124 -5.97 0.21 11.38
N GLN A 125 -6.72 -0.23 12.40
CA GLN A 125 -7.81 0.55 12.99
C GLN A 125 -7.30 1.88 13.56
N SER A 126 -6.15 1.88 14.23
CA SER A 126 -5.51 3.09 14.74
C SER A 126 -5.08 4.02 13.60
N SER A 127 -4.58 3.46 12.50
CA SER A 127 -4.21 4.24 11.30
C SER A 127 -5.43 4.86 10.59
N LEU A 128 -6.59 4.18 10.63
CA LEU A 128 -7.86 4.69 10.08
C LEU A 128 -8.49 5.76 10.97
N SER A 129 -8.60 5.46 12.27
CA SER A 129 -9.20 6.36 13.27
C SER A 129 -8.33 7.58 13.55
N GLY A 130 -7.01 7.48 13.46
CA GLY A 130 -6.10 8.63 13.55
C GLY A 130 -6.27 9.62 12.40
N GLY A 131 -6.70 9.17 11.22
CA GLY A 131 -7.03 10.04 10.08
C GLY A 131 -8.40 10.72 10.20
N LEU A 132 -9.39 10.03 10.77
CA LEU A 132 -10.77 10.54 10.95
C LEU A 132 -10.97 11.33 12.27
N GLY A 133 -10.24 10.98 13.33
CA GLY A 133 -10.35 11.61 14.65
C GLY A 133 -9.91 13.07 14.67
N GLY A 134 -8.94 13.45 13.83
CA GLY A 134 -8.56 14.85 13.64
C GLY A 134 -9.61 15.69 12.91
N LEU A 135 -10.38 15.07 12.00
CA LEU A 135 -11.37 15.76 11.18
C LEU A 135 -12.72 15.93 11.91
N LEU A 136 -13.11 14.95 12.73
CA LEU A 136 -14.34 15.03 13.53
C LEU A 136 -14.15 15.79 14.84
N GLY A 137 -12.95 15.76 15.45
CA GLY A 137 -12.64 16.53 16.66
C GLY A 137 -12.64 18.05 16.44
N GLY A 138 -12.41 18.51 15.21
CA GLY A 138 -12.45 19.93 14.85
C GLY A 138 -13.84 20.49 14.53
N MET A 139 -14.85 19.62 14.33
CA MET A 139 -16.20 20.04 13.92
C MET A 139 -17.15 20.25 15.11
N PHE A 140 -16.77 19.81 16.31
CA PHE A 140 -17.58 19.95 17.53
C PHE A 140 -17.00 20.96 18.55
N LYS A 141 -16.12 21.87 18.14
CA LYS A 141 -15.52 22.88 19.04
C LYS A 141 -15.66 24.32 18.56
#